data_AF-A0A2D5DYW4-F1
#
_entry.id   AF-A0A2D5DYW4-F1
#
_cell.length_a   1.000
_cell.length_b   1.000
_cell.length_c   1.000
_cell.angle_alpha   90.00
_cell.angle_beta   90.00
_cell.angle_gamma   90.00
#
_symmetry.space_group_name_H-M   'P 1'
#
loop_
_entity.id
_entity.type
_entity.pdbx_description
1 polymer ?
#
loop_
_entity_poly.entity_id
_entity_poly.type
_entity_poly.pdbx_seq_one_letter_code
_entity_poly.pdbx_strand_id
1 'polypeptide(L)'
;MSRLTPLLLFCLTLTAGGCAVLGGAGSTDDSGMGGVDKAFHDAYYDAQVAKLKGDRAGAKEALLTCLDRDPAAAVVHFELARLERQDGQWDAARSAVDKAVALDGDNAWYRKEQAD
;
A
#
# COMPACT_ATOMS: atom_id res chain seq x y z
N MET A 1 -39.50 -57.97 3.99
CA MET A 1 -38.12 -58.51 3.86
C MET A 1 -37.17 -57.37 4.23
N SER A 2 -36.87 -57.15 5.52
CA SER A 2 -35.61 -57.59 6.18
C SER A 2 -34.41 -57.52 5.22
N ARG A 3 -33.35 -56.74 5.47
CA ARG A 3 -32.39 -56.80 6.59
C ARG A 3 -31.74 -55.39 6.76
N LEU A 4 -31.57 -54.77 7.93
CA LEU A 4 -30.79 -55.15 9.12
C LEU A 4 -29.32 -55.48 8.80
N THR A 5 -28.47 -54.45 8.86
CA THR A 5 -27.03 -54.59 9.17
C THR A 5 -26.58 -53.42 10.06
N PRO A 6 -26.32 -53.65 11.36
CA PRO A 6 -25.76 -52.68 12.28
C PRO A 6 -24.22 -52.81 12.34
N LEU A 7 -23.60 -51.89 13.08
CA LEU A 7 -22.31 -52.04 13.77
C LEU A 7 -21.03 -51.83 12.94
N LEU A 8 -20.37 -50.68 13.16
CA LEU A 8 -18.95 -50.51 13.57
C LEU A 8 -18.58 -49.05 13.31
N LEU A 9 -18.69 -48.15 14.29
CA LEU A 9 -17.69 -47.86 15.34
C LEU A 9 -16.28 -47.56 14.78
N PHE A 10 -15.67 -46.51 15.34
CA PHE A 10 -14.31 -45.97 15.11
C PHE A 10 -14.19 -45.01 13.91
N CYS A 11 -13.68 -43.78 14.02
CA CYS A 11 -12.74 -43.20 14.98
C CYS A 11 -13.08 -41.74 15.29
N LEU A 12 -13.22 -41.48 16.58
CA LEU A 12 -12.90 -40.22 17.24
C LEU A 12 -11.46 -39.79 16.86
N THR A 13 -11.28 -38.66 16.18
CA THR A 13 -10.06 -37.84 16.36
C THR A 13 -10.45 -36.38 16.44
N LEU A 14 -10.69 -35.99 17.69
CA LEU A 14 -10.72 -34.62 18.15
C LEU A 14 -9.27 -34.12 18.16
N THR A 15 -8.77 -33.56 17.06
CA THR A 15 -7.50 -32.84 17.07
C THR A 15 -7.75 -31.37 17.35
N ALA A 16 -7.46 -31.00 18.60
CA ALA A 16 -7.33 -29.63 19.05
C ALA A 16 -6.31 -28.89 18.16
N GLY A 17 -6.81 -28.08 17.23
CA GLY A 17 -6.02 -27.21 16.38
C GLY A 17 -6.50 -25.78 16.54
N GLY A 18 -5.85 -25.02 17.41
CA GLY A 18 -6.21 -23.63 17.63
C GLY A 18 -5.52 -23.01 18.83
N CYS A 19 -4.19 -23.02 18.85
CA CYS A 19 -3.48 -21.97 19.60
C CYS A 19 -3.84 -20.66 18.91
N ALA A 20 -4.84 -19.95 19.44
CA ALA A 20 -5.02 -18.54 19.17
C ALA A 20 -3.77 -17.83 19.71
N VAL A 21 -2.76 -17.70 18.86
CA VAL A 21 -1.71 -16.71 19.04
C VAL A 21 -2.41 -15.37 18.84
N LEU A 22 -2.95 -14.84 19.93
CA LEU A 22 -3.32 -13.45 20.07
C LEU A 22 -2.01 -12.66 20.02
N GLY A 23 -1.50 -12.48 18.82
CA GLY A 23 -0.56 -11.41 18.50
C GLY A 23 -1.30 -10.11 18.72
N GLY A 24 -1.34 -9.65 19.97
CA GLY A 24 -1.66 -8.28 20.28
C GLY A 24 -0.68 -7.43 19.49
N ALA A 25 -1.17 -6.83 18.41
CA ALA A 25 -0.47 -5.78 17.71
C ALA A 25 -0.19 -4.71 18.75
N GLY A 26 1.07 -4.66 19.19
CA GLY A 26 1.56 -3.56 20.00
C GLY A 26 1.26 -2.29 19.21
N SER A 27 0.34 -1.49 19.72
CA SER A 27 0.29 -0.08 19.37
C SER A 27 1.55 0.50 20.01
N THR A 28 2.66 0.42 19.28
CA THR A 28 3.83 1.20 19.62
C THR A 28 3.43 2.63 19.35
N ASP A 29 3.09 3.33 20.43
CA ASP A 29 3.05 4.78 20.46
C ASP A 29 4.47 5.26 20.14
N ASP A 30 4.75 5.44 18.85
CA ASP A 30 6.01 5.92 18.31
C ASP A 30 6.13 7.43 18.60
N SER A 31 6.29 7.73 19.88
CA SER A 31 6.69 9.04 20.38
C SER A 31 8.19 9.00 20.64
N GLY A 32 8.98 8.65 19.62
CA GLY A 32 10.43 8.47 19.76
C GLY A 32 11.26 9.28 18.76
N MET A 33 10.79 9.44 17.52
CA MET A 33 11.48 10.21 16.49
C MET A 33 10.45 11.08 15.77
N GLY A 34 10.58 12.41 15.90
CA GLY A 34 9.70 13.46 15.35
C GLY A 34 8.55 12.92 14.49
N GLY A 35 7.36 12.79 15.11
CA GLY A 35 6.27 11.94 14.65
C GLY A 35 6.03 11.96 13.15
N VAL A 36 6.63 11.01 12.45
CA VAL A 36 6.36 10.81 11.04
C VAL A 36 5.16 9.88 10.95
N ASP A 37 4.17 10.25 10.14
CA ASP A 37 2.95 9.47 10.03
C ASP A 37 3.28 8.05 9.53
N LYS A 38 3.17 7.06 10.43
CA LYS A 38 3.45 5.66 10.14
C LYS A 38 2.60 5.16 8.98
N ALA A 39 1.33 5.56 8.90
CA ALA A 39 0.44 5.12 7.84
C ALA A 39 0.88 5.67 6.47
N PHE A 40 1.38 6.90 6.43
CA PHE A 40 2.00 7.46 5.22
C PHE A 40 3.23 6.63 4.82
N HIS A 41 4.11 6.32 5.78
CA HIS A 41 5.31 5.54 5.49
C HIS A 41 5.03 4.12 5.01
N ASP A 42 4.10 3.43 5.66
CA ASP A 42 3.68 2.08 5.27
C ASP A 42 3.14 2.10 3.83
N ALA A 43 2.23 3.04 3.51
CA ALA A 43 1.67 3.19 2.18
C ALA A 43 2.73 3.56 1.13
N TYR A 44 3.67 4.45 1.47
CA TYR A 44 4.76 4.80 0.56
C TYR A 44 5.66 3.60 0.29
N TYR A 45 5.97 2.80 1.32
CA TYR A 45 6.73 1.56 1.16
C TYR A 45 6.00 0.56 0.26
N ASP A 46 4.70 0.37 0.46
CA ASP A 46 3.87 -0.50 -0.36
C ASP A 46 3.85 -0.05 -1.83
N ALA A 47 3.79 1.25 -2.09
CA ALA A 47 3.88 1.81 -3.44
C ALA A 47 5.20 1.44 -4.13
N GLN A 48 6.33 1.55 -3.41
CA GLN A 48 7.64 1.21 -3.97
C GLN A 48 7.77 -0.30 -4.21
N VAL A 49 7.25 -1.14 -3.32
CA VAL A 49 7.21 -2.60 -3.51
C VAL A 49 6.33 -2.98 -4.71
N ALA A 50 5.17 -2.37 -4.87
CA ALA A 50 4.28 -2.60 -6.01
C ALA A 50 4.95 -2.20 -7.33
N LYS A 51 5.64 -1.05 -7.38
CA LYS A 51 6.46 -0.63 -8.53
C LYS A 51 7.53 -1.65 -8.90
N LEU A 52 8.25 -2.19 -7.91
CA LEU A 52 9.27 -3.23 -8.13
C LEU A 52 8.68 -4.52 -8.69
N LYS A 53 7.44 -4.86 -8.32
CA LYS A 53 6.70 -6.02 -8.84
C LYS A 53 6.06 -5.77 -10.21
N GLY A 54 6.12 -4.54 -10.74
CA GLY A 54 5.41 -4.14 -11.95
C GLY A 54 3.89 -3.97 -11.75
N ASP A 55 3.42 -4.01 -10.50
CA ASP A 55 2.03 -3.75 -10.14
C ASP A 55 1.77 -2.24 -10.11
N ARG A 56 1.51 -1.67 -11.29
CA ARG A 56 1.25 -0.23 -11.45
C ARG A 56 -0.04 0.21 -10.76
N ALA A 57 -1.08 -0.61 -10.79
CA ALA A 57 -2.35 -0.29 -10.16
C ALA A 57 -2.20 -0.22 -8.63
N GLY A 58 -1.58 -1.24 -8.02
CA GLY A 58 -1.29 -1.24 -6.59
C GLY A 58 -0.37 -0.10 -6.17
N ALA A 59 0.62 0.26 -7.01
CA ALA A 59 1.47 1.42 -6.74
C ALA A 59 0.66 2.72 -6.69
N LYS A 60 -0.25 2.93 -7.64
CA LYS A 60 -1.11 4.11 -7.68
C LYS A 60 -2.02 4.18 -6.45
N GLU A 61 -2.66 3.07 -6.09
CA GLU A 61 -3.54 3.01 -4.91
C GLU A 61 -2.79 3.33 -3.61
N ALA A 62 -1.60 2.78 -3.44
CA ALA A 62 -0.76 3.06 -2.28
C ALA A 62 -0.27 4.52 -2.24
N LEU A 63 0.06 5.13 -3.39
CA LEU A 63 0.37 6.56 -3.48
C LEU A 63 -0.85 7.44 -3.15
N LEU A 64 -2.06 7.06 -3.57
CA LEU A 64 -3.28 7.79 -3.20
C LEU A 64 -3.54 7.72 -1.69
N THR A 65 -3.30 6.57 -1.07
CA THR A 65 -3.35 6.43 0.39
C THR A 65 -2.36 7.37 1.08
N CYS A 66 -1.18 7.61 0.50
CA CYS A 66 -0.25 8.62 1.03
C CYS A 66 -0.86 10.02 1.00
N LEU A 67 -1.58 10.38 -0.07
CA LEU A 67 -2.24 11.69 -0.19
C LEU A 67 -3.45 11.84 0.75
N ASP A 68 -4.10 10.75 1.15
CA ASP A 68 -5.13 10.80 2.19
C ASP A 68 -4.55 11.18 3.57
N ARG A 69 -3.26 10.89 3.79
CA ARG A 69 -2.54 11.24 5.03
C ARG A 69 -1.91 12.63 4.94
N ASP A 70 -1.23 12.90 3.84
CA ASP A 70 -0.62 14.19 3.53
C ASP A 70 -0.89 14.61 2.08
N PRO A 71 -1.93 15.43 1.85
CA PRO A 71 -2.25 15.94 0.52
C PRO A 71 -1.15 16.85 -0.07
N ALA A 72 -0.27 17.40 0.77
CA ALA A 72 0.81 18.31 0.39
C ALA A 72 2.17 17.61 0.20
N ALA A 73 2.20 16.28 0.24
CA ALA A 73 3.41 15.50 -0.02
C ALA A 73 3.84 15.62 -1.50
N ALA A 74 4.70 16.60 -1.80
CA ALA A 74 5.18 16.89 -3.16
C ALA A 74 5.77 15.65 -3.86
N VAL A 75 6.48 14.80 -3.11
CA VAL A 75 7.08 13.56 -3.62
C VAL A 75 6.04 12.56 -4.15
N VAL A 76 4.86 12.51 -3.54
CA VAL A 76 3.79 11.59 -3.94
C VAL A 76 3.16 12.07 -5.26
N HIS A 77 2.93 13.37 -5.41
CA HIS A 77 2.49 13.96 -6.68
C HIS A 77 3.49 13.71 -7.81
N PHE A 78 4.79 13.82 -7.53
CA PHE A 78 5.84 13.49 -8.48
C PHE A 78 5.85 12.00 -8.87
N GLU A 79 5.73 11.08 -7.91
CA GLU A 79 5.69 9.63 -8.21
C GLU A 79 4.44 9.24 -9.00
N LEU A 80 3.29 9.86 -8.71
CA LEU A 80 2.08 9.71 -9.52
C LEU A 80 2.29 10.22 -10.95
N ALA A 81 2.91 11.39 -11.12
CA ALA A 81 3.19 11.93 -12.46
C ALA A 81 4.00 10.94 -13.33
N ARG A 82 5.03 10.34 -12.74
CA ARG A 82 5.87 9.33 -13.42
C ARG A 82 5.11 8.08 -13.78
N LEU A 83 4.19 7.64 -12.92
CA LEU A 83 3.38 6.46 -13.16
C LEU A 83 2.36 6.70 -14.28
N GLU A 84 1.64 7.82 -14.22
CA GLU A 84 0.67 8.23 -15.25
C GLU A 84 1.36 8.40 -16.62
N ARG A 85 2.56 8.97 -16.64
CA ARG A 85 3.37 9.11 -17.85
C ARG A 85 3.74 7.76 -18.45
N GLN A 86 4.13 6.78 -17.63
CA GLN A 86 4.41 5.42 -18.11
C GLN A 86 3.17 4.75 -18.70
N ASP A 87 1.98 5.08 -18.19
CA ASP A 87 0.70 4.57 -18.67
C ASP A 87 0.12 5.40 -19.84
N GLY A 88 0.89 6.38 -20.35
CA GLY A 88 0.49 7.25 -21.46
C GLY A 88 -0.61 8.26 -21.11
N GLN A 89 -0.88 8.46 -19.82
CA GLN A 89 -1.87 9.40 -19.31
C GLN A 89 -1.26 10.80 -19.15
N TRP A 90 -0.91 11.42 -20.28
CA TRP A 90 -0.12 12.67 -20.30
C TRP A 90 -0.75 13.85 -19.56
N ASP A 91 -2.08 14.00 -19.62
CA ASP A 91 -2.78 15.08 -18.92
C ASP A 91 -2.75 14.89 -17.40
N ALA A 92 -2.94 13.65 -16.94
CA ALA A 92 -2.86 13.30 -15.52
C ALA A 92 -1.42 13.47 -15.00
N ALA A 93 -0.43 13.04 -15.79
CA ALA A 93 0.98 13.20 -15.49
C ALA A 93 1.35 14.68 -15.31
N ARG A 94 0.95 15.53 -16.27
CA ARG A 94 1.17 16.98 -16.23
C ARG A 94 0.54 17.61 -14.99
N SER A 95 -0.74 17.30 -14.74
CA SER A 95 -1.46 17.80 -13.57
C SER A 95 -0.76 17.44 -12.25
N ALA A 96 -0.22 16.22 -12.15
CA ALA A 96 0.47 15.75 -10.96
C ALA A 96 1.85 16.40 -10.77
N VAL A 97 2.68 16.50 -11.81
CA VAL A 97 4.00 17.14 -11.68
C VAL A 97 3.89 18.65 -11.44
N ASP A 98 2.87 19.31 -12.01
CA ASP A 98 2.59 20.73 -11.73
C ASP A 98 2.30 20.96 -10.24
N LYS A 99 1.56 20.04 -9.59
CA LYS A 99 1.34 20.09 -8.14
C LYS A 99 2.63 19.87 -7.36
N ALA A 100 3.46 18.90 -7.76
CA ALA A 100 4.74 18.65 -7.11
C ALA A 100 5.65 19.89 -7.15
N VAL A 101 5.75 20.55 -8.30
CA VAL A 101 6.51 21.80 -8.47
C VAL A 101 5.88 22.96 -7.70
N ALA A 102 4.54 23.04 -7.61
CA ALA A 102 3.89 24.08 -6.82
C ALA A 102 4.15 23.93 -5.31
N LEU A 103 4.28 22.70 -4.81
CA LEU A 103 4.56 22.39 -3.41
C LEU A 103 6.04 22.52 -3.06
N ASP A 104 6.94 22.11 -3.96
CA ASP A 104 8.40 22.21 -3.80
C ASP A 104 9.06 22.52 -5.15
N GLY A 105 9.04 23.80 -5.52
CA GLY A 105 9.55 24.28 -6.81
C GLY A 105 11.07 24.24 -6.93
N ASP A 106 11.79 24.15 -5.82
CA ASP A 106 13.25 24.10 -5.80
C ASP A 106 13.80 22.69 -6.09
N ASN A 107 12.95 21.67 -6.01
CA ASN A 107 13.30 20.30 -6.34
C ASN A 107 13.63 20.11 -7.83
N ALA A 108 14.91 19.88 -8.13
CA ALA A 108 15.38 19.69 -9.49
C ALA A 108 14.75 18.49 -10.21
N TRP A 109 14.35 17.44 -9.48
CA TRP A 109 13.70 16.27 -10.07
C TRP A 109 12.29 16.60 -10.56
N TYR A 110 11.54 17.41 -9.81
CA TYR A 110 10.17 17.78 -10.16
C TYR A 110 10.17 18.70 -11.38
N ARG A 111 11.07 19.69 -11.42
CA ARG A 111 11.23 20.56 -12.59
C ARG A 111 11.68 19.80 -13.84
N LYS A 112 12.55 18.79 -13.69
CA LYS A 112 12.96 17.94 -14.80
C LYS A 112 11.77 17.17 -15.37
N GLU A 113 11.00 16.50 -14.50
CA GLU A 113 9.82 15.75 -14.91
C GLU A 113 8.73 16.62 -15.54
N GLN A 114 8.61 17.89 -15.14
CA GLN A 114 7.68 18.84 -15.75
C GLN A 114 8.08 19.24 -17.18
N ALA A 115 9.39 19.22 -17.46
CA ALA A 115 9.94 19.61 -18.75
C ALA A 115 10.01 18.45 -19.77
N ASP A 116 9.95 17.20 -19.30
CA ASP A 116 9.93 15.98 -20.11
C ASP A 116 8.53 15.74 -20.76
#